data_AF-A0A519I767-F1
#
_entry.id   AF-A0A519I767-F1
#
_cell.length_a   1.000
_cell.length_b   1.000
_cell.length_c   1.000
_cell.angle_alpha   90.00
_cell.angle_beta   90.00
_cell.angle_gamma   90.00
#
_symmetry.space_group_name_H-M   'P 1'
#
loop_
_entity.id
_entity.type
_entity.pdbx_description
1 polymer ?
#
loop_
_entity_poly.entity_id
_entity_poly.type
_entity_poly.pdbx_seq_one_letter_code
_entity_poly.pdbx_strand_id
1 'polypeptide(L)'
;MAAPQHVPFLTVEDEDDWVVSFALGPMGASRLTLTRTPHLEFMLRPEQRGVSVGGVEAGQRPTLLVAVQWGHKCVDVVSTAKRYSLDISKVDSATRAAALRVLGKMNFDQRFQLANA
;
A
#
# COMPACT_ATOMS: atom_id res chain seq x y z
N MET A 1 6.19 -0.13 -21.12
CA MET A 1 5.61 -0.02 -19.76
C MET A 1 5.03 -1.39 -19.41
N ALA A 2 5.28 -1.91 -18.20
CA ALA A 2 4.70 -3.18 -17.78
C ALA A 2 3.17 -3.04 -17.70
N ALA A 3 2.43 -4.09 -18.10
CA ALA A 3 0.97 -4.08 -17.99
C ALA A 3 0.54 -3.97 -16.51
N PRO A 4 -0.53 -3.21 -16.20
CA PRO A 4 -1.07 -3.16 -14.85
C PRO A 4 -1.46 -4.56 -14.35
N GLN A 5 -1.12 -4.86 -13.11
CA GLN A 5 -1.48 -6.12 -12.47
C GLN A 5 -2.93 -6.06 -12.02
N HIS A 6 -3.71 -7.08 -12.35
CA HIS A 6 -5.13 -7.12 -12.04
C HIS A 6 -5.39 -7.31 -10.54
N VAL A 7 -6.24 -6.46 -9.97
CA VAL A 7 -6.67 -6.50 -8.57
C VAL A 7 -8.15 -6.87 -8.49
N PRO A 8 -8.50 -8.14 -8.18
CA PRO A 8 -9.90 -8.54 -8.08
C PRO A 8 -10.59 -7.98 -6.83
N PHE A 9 -9.87 -7.81 -5.72
CA PHE A 9 -10.37 -7.24 -4.47
C PHE A 9 -9.23 -6.63 -3.65
N LEU A 10 -9.62 -5.82 -2.67
CA LEU A 10 -8.73 -5.13 -1.75
C LEU A 10 -9.23 -5.31 -0.32
N THR A 11 -8.32 -5.49 0.62
CA THR A 11 -8.60 -5.57 2.06
C THR A 11 -8.06 -4.33 2.77
N VAL A 12 -8.85 -3.76 3.68
CA VAL A 12 -8.47 -2.60 4.50
C VAL A 12 -8.66 -2.94 5.97
N GLU A 13 -7.64 -2.69 6.79
CA GLU A 13 -7.70 -2.76 8.24
C GLU A 13 -7.28 -1.38 8.81
N ASP A 14 -8.06 -0.88 9.76
CA ASP A 14 -7.97 0.49 10.32
C ASP A 14 -8.04 0.48 11.86
N GLU A 15 -7.50 -0.57 12.48
CA GLU A 15 -7.47 -0.72 13.95
C GLU A 15 -6.09 -0.33 14.48
N ASP A 16 -5.41 -1.22 15.20
CA ASP A 16 -4.08 -0.97 15.79
C ASP A 16 -2.96 -0.96 14.73
N ASP A 17 -3.11 -1.83 13.74
CA ASP A 17 -2.29 -1.87 12.53
C ASP A 17 -3.10 -1.33 11.36
N TRP A 18 -2.48 -0.42 10.62
CA TRP A 18 -3.06 0.05 9.37
C TRP A 18 -2.57 -0.85 8.26
N VAL A 19 -3.50 -1.48 7.56
CA VAL A 19 -3.20 -2.40 6.46
C VAL A 19 -4.05 -2.08 5.25
N VAL A 20 -3.41 -1.99 4.09
CA VAL A 20 -4.08 -1.95 2.78
C VAL A 20 -3.46 -3.05 1.91
N SER A 21 -4.20 -4.13 1.66
CA SER A 21 -3.71 -5.28 0.90
C SER A 21 -4.43 -5.41 -0.44
N PHE A 22 -3.66 -5.38 -1.53
CA PHE A 22 -4.13 -5.61 -2.88
C PHE A 22 -3.95 -7.09 -3.22
N ALA A 23 -5.04 -7.80 -3.49
CA ALA A 23 -4.95 -9.13 -4.09
C ALA A 23 -4.49 -8.98 -5.55
N LEU A 24 -3.52 -9.78 -5.99
CA LEU A 24 -2.94 -9.73 -7.33
C LEU A 24 -3.21 -11.03 -8.08
N GLY A 25 -3.56 -10.90 -9.35
CA GLY A 25 -3.76 -12.03 -10.26
C GLY A 25 -5.09 -12.77 -10.05
N PRO A 26 -5.34 -13.85 -10.80
CA PRO A 26 -6.56 -14.64 -10.69
C PRO A 26 -6.68 -15.21 -9.27
N MET A 27 -7.81 -14.97 -8.62
CA MET A 27 -8.11 -15.41 -7.24
C MET A 27 -7.18 -14.87 -6.14
N GLY A 28 -6.33 -13.87 -6.41
CA GLY A 28 -5.45 -13.28 -5.40
C GLY A 28 -4.27 -14.16 -5.00
N ALA A 29 -3.71 -14.90 -5.96
CA ALA A 29 -2.56 -15.79 -5.77
C ALA A 29 -1.30 -15.08 -5.23
N SER A 30 -1.17 -13.78 -5.46
CA SER A 30 -0.14 -12.94 -4.83
C SER A 30 -0.81 -11.75 -4.16
N ARG A 31 -0.11 -11.09 -3.24
CA ARG A 31 -0.63 -9.91 -2.53
C ARG A 31 0.44 -8.84 -2.44
N LEU A 32 0.03 -7.60 -2.61
CA LEU A 32 0.83 -6.44 -2.26
C LEU A 32 0.19 -5.80 -1.02
N THR A 33 0.87 -5.92 0.11
CA THR A 33 0.36 -5.37 1.37
C THR A 33 1.13 -4.10 1.72
N LEU A 34 0.40 -3.04 2.05
CA LEU A 34 0.92 -1.83 2.64
C LEU A 34 0.59 -1.87 4.13
N THR A 35 1.61 -1.85 4.99
CA THR A 35 1.42 -1.95 6.44
C THR A 35 2.16 -0.84 7.15
N ARG A 36 1.53 -0.25 8.16
CA ARG A 36 2.17 0.65 9.12
C ARG A 36 1.64 0.36 10.51
N THR A 37 2.55 0.26 11.47
CA THR A 37 2.25 -0.02 12.88
C THR A 37 2.72 1.15 13.74
N PRO A 38 1.97 2.27 13.80
CA PRO A 38 2.44 3.53 14.40
C PRO A 38 2.89 3.36 15.85
N HIS A 39 2.17 2.54 16.61
CA HIS A 39 2.40 2.33 18.03
C HIS A 39 3.71 1.56 18.33
N LEU A 40 4.31 0.86 17.35
CA LEU A 40 5.62 0.19 17.50
C LEU A 40 6.76 0.95 16.82
N GLU A 41 6.50 2.06 16.11
CA GLU A 41 7.54 2.80 15.37
C GLU A 41 8.63 3.40 16.27
N PHE A 42 8.36 3.58 17.56
CA PHE A 42 9.36 4.04 18.53
C PHE A 42 10.51 3.03 18.69
N MET A 43 10.27 1.74 18.43
CA MET A 43 11.27 0.68 18.46
C MET A 43 12.12 0.64 17.17
N LEU A 44 11.67 1.31 16.11
CA LEU A 44 12.33 1.33 14.81
C LEU A 44 13.31 2.50 14.70
N ARG A 45 14.41 2.28 13.97
CA ARG A 45 15.32 3.36 13.57
C ARG A 45 14.61 4.33 12.61
N PRO A 46 14.99 5.62 12.59
CA PRO A 46 14.33 6.62 11.75
C PRO A 46 14.18 6.24 10.27
N GLU A 47 15.15 5.50 9.73
CA GLU A 47 15.20 5.05 8.33
C GLU A 47 14.29 3.84 8.05
N GLN A 48 13.78 3.19 9.10
CA GLN A 48 12.90 2.03 9.02
C GLN A 48 11.42 2.40 9.26
N ARG A 49 11.14 3.63 9.68
CA ARG A 49 9.78 4.13 9.95
C ARG A 49 9.05 4.53 8.66
N GLY A 50 7.72 4.44 8.66
CA GLY A 50 6.88 4.70 7.49
C GLY A 50 6.12 3.45 7.06
N VAL A 51 5.51 3.53 5.86
CA VAL A 51 4.70 2.43 5.35
C VAL A 51 5.59 1.38 4.69
N SER A 52 5.50 0.14 5.14
CA SER A 52 6.17 -1.02 4.54
C SER A 52 5.35 -1.58 3.39
N VAL A 53 6.02 -1.95 2.30
CA VAL A 53 5.43 -2.50 1.08
C VAL A 53 5.87 -3.96 0.93
N GLY A 54 4.93 -4.90 1.02
CA GLY A 54 5.17 -6.35 1.00
C GLY A 54 5.16 -6.98 2.40
N GLY A 55 5.69 -8.20 2.50
CA GLY A 55 5.95 -8.87 3.78
C GLY A 55 7.38 -8.59 4.26
N VAL A 56 7.57 -8.43 5.57
CA VAL A 56 8.91 -8.29 6.17
C VAL A 56 9.58 -9.67 6.18
N GLU A 57 10.30 -10.01 5.12
CA GLU A 57 11.19 -11.17 5.10
C GLU A 57 12.38 -10.90 6.04
N ALA A 58 12.64 -11.80 6.98
CA ALA A 58 13.70 -11.64 7.96
C ALA A 58 15.07 -11.47 7.28
N GLY A 59 15.75 -10.35 7.54
CA GLY A 59 17.10 -10.06 7.04
C GLY A 59 17.18 -9.19 5.78
N GLN A 60 16.06 -8.86 5.12
CA GLN A 60 16.04 -7.88 4.03
C GLN A 60 15.82 -6.45 4.54
N ARG A 61 16.35 -5.46 3.80
CA ARG A 61 16.01 -4.05 4.06
C ARG A 61 14.51 -3.87 3.81
N PRO A 62 13.78 -3.20 4.71
CA PRO A 62 12.36 -2.94 4.52
C PRO A 62 12.16 -2.12 3.25
N THR A 63 11.23 -2.58 2.41
CA THR A 63 10.84 -1.83 1.22
C THR A 63 9.80 -0.80 1.63
N LEU A 64 10.20 0.46 1.75
CA LEU A 64 9.32 1.54 2.17
C LEU A 64 8.55 2.15 0.99
N LEU A 65 7.34 2.63 1.27
CA LEU A 65 6.48 3.35 0.35
C LEU A 65 7.03 4.76 0.12
N VAL A 66 7.04 5.19 -1.14
CA VAL A 66 7.51 6.52 -1.58
C VAL A 66 6.37 7.34 -2.14
N ALA A 67 5.49 6.72 -2.93
CA ALA A 67 4.32 7.40 -3.48
C ALA A 67 3.17 6.43 -3.76
N VAL A 68 1.94 6.94 -3.67
CA VAL A 68 0.73 6.30 -4.17
C VAL A 68 0.00 7.31 -5.05
N GLN A 69 -0.22 6.96 -6.31
CA GLN A 69 -1.03 7.74 -7.23
C GLN A 69 -2.31 6.96 -7.52
N TRP A 70 -3.43 7.47 -7.03
CA TRP A 70 -4.73 6.87 -7.19
C TRP A 70 -5.45 7.49 -8.38
N GLY A 71 -5.73 6.68 -9.40
CA GLY A 71 -6.55 7.06 -10.55
C GLY A 71 -7.91 6.38 -10.55
N HIS A 72 -8.74 6.67 -11.56
CA HIS A 72 -10.09 6.12 -11.67
C HIS A 72 -10.15 4.59 -11.80
N LYS A 73 -9.18 3.99 -12.49
CA LYS A 73 -9.13 2.54 -12.75
C LYS A 73 -7.80 1.91 -12.37
N CYS A 74 -6.77 2.71 -12.15
CA CYS A 74 -5.44 2.22 -11.83
C CYS A 74 -4.90 2.93 -10.59
N VAL A 75 -4.07 2.21 -9.84
CA VAL A 75 -3.27 2.73 -8.73
C VAL A 75 -1.81 2.44 -9.04
N ASP A 76 -0.96 3.47 -8.96
CA ASP A 76 0.48 3.27 -8.97
C ASP A 76 1.02 3.35 -7.55
N VAL A 77 1.66 2.27 -7.11
CA VAL A 77 2.37 2.17 -5.83
C VAL A 77 3.86 2.21 -6.12
N VAL A 78 4.55 3.22 -5.65
CA VAL A 78 6.00 3.37 -5.78
C VAL A 78 6.64 3.10 -4.45
N SER A 79 7.51 2.09 -4.40
CA SER A 79 8.35 1.82 -3.25
C SER A 79 9.81 2.14 -3.55
N THR A 80 10.64 2.11 -2.51
CA THR A 80 12.11 2.21 -2.59
C THR A 80 12.75 1.11 -3.45
N ALA A 81 12.06 -0.01 -3.67
CA ALA A 81 12.58 -1.12 -4.46
C ALA A 81 12.02 -1.16 -5.89
N LYS A 82 10.72 -0.93 -6.10
CA LYS A 82 10.08 -0.98 -7.41
C LYS A 82 8.75 -0.23 -7.47
N ARG A 83 8.27 -0.01 -8.69
CA ARG A 83 6.92 0.50 -8.99
C ARG A 83 5.97 -0.64 -9.34
N TYR A 84 4.78 -0.59 -8.78
CA TYR A 84 3.65 -1.46 -9.10
C TYR A 84 2.58 -0.60 -9.76
N SER A 85 2.03 -1.07 -10.87
CA SER A 85 0.83 -0.50 -11.48
C SER A 85 -0.29 -1.52 -11.33
N LEU A 86 -1.40 -1.11 -10.73
CA LEU A 86 -2.47 -1.99 -10.28
C LEU A 86 -3.77 -1.59 -10.95
N ASP A 87 -4.42 -2.50 -11.66
CA ASP A 87 -5.76 -2.29 -12.19
C ASP A 87 -6.80 -2.62 -11.11
N ILE A 88 -7.44 -1.58 -10.59
CA ILE A 88 -8.47 -1.64 -9.55
C ILE A 88 -9.88 -1.48 -10.12
N SER A 89 -10.07 -1.59 -11.45
CA SER A 89 -11.36 -1.39 -12.11
C SER A 89 -12.49 -2.27 -11.57
N LYS A 90 -12.17 -3.42 -10.97
CA LYS A 90 -13.11 -4.35 -10.34
C LYS A 90 -13.41 -4.08 -8.86
N VAL A 91 -12.59 -3.27 -8.19
CA VAL A 91 -12.80 -2.88 -6.79
C VAL A 91 -13.94 -1.87 -6.71
N ASP A 92 -14.87 -2.02 -5.77
CA ASP A 92 -15.99 -1.08 -5.60
C ASP A 92 -15.53 0.27 -5.02
N SER A 93 -16.35 1.30 -5.16
CA SER A 93 -16.02 2.66 -4.70
C SER A 93 -15.91 2.78 -3.17
N ALA A 94 -16.66 2.00 -2.39
CA ALA A 94 -16.64 2.08 -0.94
C ALA A 94 -15.30 1.54 -0.40
N THR A 95 -14.84 0.40 -0.94
CA THR A 95 -13.53 -0.18 -0.64
C THR A 95 -12.39 0.75 -1.04
N ARG A 96 -12.47 1.39 -2.22
CA ARG A 96 -11.48 2.40 -2.64
C ARG A 96 -11.42 3.60 -1.68
N ALA A 97 -12.57 4.10 -1.25
CA ALA A 97 -12.64 5.22 -0.31
C ALA A 97 -12.08 4.84 1.08
N ALA A 98 -12.33 3.62 1.55
CA ALA A 98 -11.75 3.10 2.78
C ALA A 98 -10.21 3.02 2.69
N ALA A 99 -9.68 2.50 1.57
CA ALA A 99 -8.24 2.41 1.35
C ALA A 99 -7.57 3.80 1.30
N LEU A 100 -8.17 4.77 0.59
CA LEU A 100 -7.67 6.15 0.56
C LEU A 100 -7.68 6.80 1.95
N ARG A 101 -8.71 6.54 2.76
CA ARG A 101 -8.78 7.02 4.14
C ARG A 101 -7.65 6.47 5.00
N VAL A 102 -7.41 5.15 4.93
CA VAL A 102 -6.32 4.50 5.67
C VAL A 102 -4.96 4.95 5.17
N LEU A 103 -4.76 5.12 3.86
CA LEU A 103 -3.53 5.72 3.32
C LEU A 103 -3.30 7.14 3.81
N GLY A 104 -4.37 7.94 3.94
CA GLY A 104 -4.30 9.27 4.55
C GLY A 104 -3.81 9.19 6.01
N LYS A 105 -4.37 8.26 6.80
CA LYS A 105 -3.93 8.01 8.19
C LYS A 105 -2.46 7.55 8.24
N MET A 106 -2.09 6.61 7.37
CA MET A 106 -0.73 6.12 7.22
C MET A 106 0.27 7.23 6.86
N ASN A 107 -0.17 8.37 6.31
CA ASN A 107 0.71 9.48 5.92
C ASN A 107 0.71 10.65 6.90
N PHE A 108 0.40 10.43 8.19
CA PHE A 108 0.33 11.49 9.20
C PHE A 108 1.62 12.31 9.35
N ASP A 109 2.78 11.75 8.99
CA ASP A 109 4.10 12.39 9.04
C ASP A 109 4.67 12.71 7.65
N GLN A 110 3.85 12.65 6.61
CA GLN A 110 4.20 13.04 5.23
C GLN A 110 5.42 12.30 4.64
N ARG A 111 5.66 11.05 5.05
CA ARG A 111 6.79 10.22 4.55
C ARG A 111 6.64 9.72 3.13
N PHE A 112 5.44 9.78 2.55
CA PHE A 112 5.21 9.42 1.15
C PHE A 112 4.26 10.40 0.48
N GLN A 113 4.27 10.43 -0.85
CA GLN A 113 3.36 11.26 -1.63
C GLN A 113 2.04 10.52 -1.86
N LEU A 114 0.92 11.11 -1.45
CA LEU A 114 -0.41 10.58 -1.74
C LEU A 114 -1.13 11.53 -2.70
N ALA A 115 -1.42 11.06 -3.91
CA ALA A 115 -2.18 11.80 -4.91
C ALA A 115 -3.45 11.03 -5.27
N ASN A 116 -4.55 11.74 -5.46
CA ASN A 116 -5.83 11.21 -5.93
C ASN A 116 -6.33 12.07 -7.09
N ALA A 117 -6.69 11.44 -8.21
CA ALA A 117 -7.21 12.11 -9.41
C ALA A 117 -8.73 12.37 -9.33
#